data_AF-A0AA38SWG8-F1
#
_entry.id   AF-A0AA38SWG8-F1
#
_cell.length_a   1.000
_cell.length_b   1.000
_cell.length_c   1.000
_cell.angle_alpha   90.00
_cell.angle_beta   90.00
_cell.angle_gamma   90.00
#
_symmetry.space_group_name_H-M   'P 1'
#
loop_
_entity.id
_entity.type
_entity.pdbx_description
1 polymer ?
#
loop_
_entity_poly.entity_id
_entity_poly.type
_entity_poly.pdbx_seq_one_letter_code
_entity_poly.pdbx_strand_id
1 'polypeptide(L)'
;MATPDVFLQGEHDIFSSFDYAKGDAKSRGFAIEKKIEYLESLNEKVSNRRARRWINDRILLELVPRLSGDEIRGLFAPPPWGDEVPPSPFSMTNVGEWDKFRNIDMDKEAGAIEALKDAFRRSFLPELVHGYEESIRAFVSEAASKEPLVLYVQDPFHRLLLHGVCEFYNLVSITESETKGTKVRVSKYGYSAKLPKTRTGTVVHRIKKPEPPEEEEEALCAKMAKKLVKYSVVDAFTETAFRGNPAAVCWLEDVQRDDEWLQLVATEFNLSQTCFVIPIVDEGSENPRFRLRWFTPVTEVKLCGHATLAASHCLFQSGLMKSNTIEFSTLSGTLTAQRVPDCKIKTNSSDSENGEAQSSFYIELNFPVVPVSDFNGLKFSEVSELLNGVSIVDVKKTESDDIFVVLPSAKEVVEFEPQIDKYRTSPGRGVLITGLAPEGSEFDFYSRFFCPKYGIDEDPVCGSAHCALAAYWHEKLGKCDFVAYQASPRSGILHLHLDKTNQRVLLRGKATTIMEGSLLI
;
A
#
# COMPACT_ATOMS: atom_id res chain seq x y z
N MET A 1 -38.69 7.00 -33.03
CA MET A 1 -37.77 6.20 -33.84
C MET A 1 -37.16 7.12 -34.89
N ALA A 2 -35.88 7.46 -34.71
CA ALA A 2 -35.00 7.92 -35.79
C ALA A 2 -33.93 6.82 -35.89
N THR A 3 -33.68 6.35 -37.10
CA THR A 3 -33.02 5.07 -37.42
C THR A 3 -31.51 5.07 -37.15
N PRO A 4 -30.87 3.89 -37.07
CA PRO A 4 -29.40 3.71 -36.96
C PRO A 4 -28.58 4.31 -38.12
N ASP A 5 -29.23 4.90 -39.12
CA ASP A 5 -28.60 5.31 -40.38
C ASP A 5 -27.65 6.50 -40.23
N VAL A 6 -27.75 7.32 -39.17
CA VAL A 6 -26.77 8.39 -38.91
C VAL A 6 -25.41 7.81 -38.48
N PHE A 7 -25.40 6.63 -37.86
CA PHE A 7 -24.17 5.96 -37.41
C PHE A 7 -23.60 4.97 -38.44
N LEU A 8 -24.31 4.72 -39.56
CA LEU A 8 -23.93 3.72 -40.56
C LEU A 8 -23.58 4.30 -41.94
N GLN A 9 -23.72 5.61 -42.17
CA GLN A 9 -22.97 6.25 -43.26
C GLN A 9 -21.52 6.38 -42.81
N GLY A 10 -20.64 5.63 -43.47
CA GLY A 10 -19.25 5.39 -43.06
C GLY A 10 -18.55 6.62 -42.50
N GLU A 11 -18.05 6.49 -41.27
CA GLU A 11 -17.21 7.47 -40.56
C GLU A 11 -16.03 7.97 -41.42
N HIS A 12 -15.63 7.17 -42.42
CA HIS A 12 -14.56 7.48 -43.37
C HIS A 12 -14.91 8.47 -44.48
N ASP A 13 -16.18 8.65 -44.89
CA ASP A 13 -16.53 9.50 -46.04
C ASP A 13 -16.96 10.93 -45.64
N ILE A 14 -17.55 11.10 -44.46
CA ILE A 14 -18.09 12.41 -44.04
C ILE A 14 -16.95 13.34 -43.58
N PHE A 15 -16.03 12.85 -42.76
CA PHE A 15 -14.96 13.67 -42.18
C PHE A 15 -13.71 13.77 -43.07
N SER A 16 -13.46 12.79 -43.96
CA SER A 16 -12.36 12.86 -44.91
C SER A 16 -12.48 14.00 -45.91
N SER A 17 -13.73 14.41 -46.23
CA SER A 17 -14.00 15.57 -47.09
C SER A 17 -13.54 16.90 -46.49
N PHE A 18 -13.40 16.97 -45.16
CA PHE A 18 -12.91 18.15 -44.43
C PHE A 18 -11.41 18.08 -44.09
N ASP A 19 -10.78 16.90 -44.22
CA ASP A 19 -9.37 16.67 -43.85
C ASP A 19 -8.38 16.93 -44.99
N TYR A 20 -8.87 17.31 -46.18
CA TYR A 20 -8.01 17.72 -47.29
C TYR A 20 -7.79 19.24 -47.34
N ALA A 21 -6.80 19.71 -46.58
CA ALA A 21 -6.00 20.85 -46.99
C ALA A 21 -4.60 20.76 -46.36
N LYS A 22 -3.60 20.36 -47.16
CA LYS A 22 -2.21 20.77 -46.90
C LYS A 22 -2.17 22.29 -47.10
N GLY A 23 -2.39 23.05 -46.05
CA GLY A 23 -2.43 24.50 -46.08
C GLY A 23 -2.09 25.11 -44.72
N ASP A 24 -1.61 26.36 -44.77
CA ASP A 24 -1.16 27.18 -43.63
C ASP A 24 -2.21 27.28 -42.50
N ALA A 25 -1.79 27.65 -41.29
CA ALA A 25 -2.55 27.55 -40.03
C ALA A 25 -3.97 28.17 -40.09
N LYS A 26 -4.16 29.19 -40.92
CA LYS A 26 -5.47 29.83 -41.18
C LYS A 26 -6.49 28.90 -41.85
N SER A 27 -6.03 28.04 -42.77
CA SER A 27 -6.89 27.09 -43.49
C SER A 27 -7.37 25.94 -42.58
N ARG A 28 -6.56 25.60 -41.58
CA ARG A 28 -6.85 24.59 -40.58
C ARG A 28 -7.89 25.07 -39.57
N GLY A 29 -7.81 26.33 -39.12
CA GLY A 29 -8.83 26.94 -38.28
C GLY A 29 -10.21 26.94 -38.94
N PHE A 30 -10.26 27.31 -40.22
CA PHE A 30 -11.51 27.32 -41.00
C PHE A 30 -12.13 25.92 -41.20
N ALA A 31 -11.29 24.87 -41.32
CA ALA A 31 -11.76 23.49 -41.42
C ALA A 31 -12.33 22.96 -40.10
N ILE A 32 -11.73 23.35 -38.97
CA ILE A 32 -12.21 23.01 -37.62
C ILE A 32 -13.55 23.70 -37.33
N GLU A 33 -13.67 24.99 -37.65
CA GLU A 33 -14.93 25.74 -37.49
C GLU A 33 -16.08 25.08 -38.27
N LYS A 34 -15.87 24.70 -39.54
CA LYS A 34 -16.89 23.98 -40.33
C LYS A 34 -17.25 22.60 -39.78
N LYS A 35 -16.29 21.87 -39.20
CA LYS A 35 -16.55 20.57 -38.54
C LYS A 35 -17.40 20.76 -37.28
N ILE A 36 -17.11 21.79 -36.49
CA ILE A 36 -17.89 22.10 -35.28
C ILE A 36 -19.31 22.53 -35.67
N GLU A 37 -19.48 23.43 -36.64
CA GLU A 37 -20.81 23.84 -37.14
C GLU A 37 -21.65 22.65 -37.63
N TYR A 38 -21.02 21.70 -38.33
CA TYR A 38 -21.69 20.47 -38.77
C TYR A 38 -22.12 19.58 -37.59
N LEU A 39 -21.25 19.35 -36.62
CA LEU A 39 -21.55 18.55 -35.41
C LEU A 39 -22.65 19.19 -34.55
N GLU A 40 -22.66 20.52 -34.44
CA GLU A 40 -23.71 21.26 -33.74
C GLU A 40 -25.07 21.13 -34.47
N SER A 41 -25.08 21.13 -35.81
CA SER A 41 -26.30 20.92 -36.61
C SER A 41 -26.93 19.52 -36.43
N LEU A 42 -26.16 18.55 -35.94
CA LEU A 42 -26.64 17.20 -35.62
C LEU A 42 -27.27 17.13 -34.23
N ASN A 43 -26.94 18.05 -33.32
CA ASN A 43 -27.42 18.03 -31.93
C ASN A 43 -28.96 18.24 -31.86
N GLU A 44 -29.52 19.04 -32.78
CA GLU A 44 -30.97 19.24 -32.90
C GLU A 44 -31.72 18.01 -33.42
N LYS A 45 -31.02 17.10 -34.11
CA LYS A 45 -31.60 15.90 -34.75
C LYS A 45 -31.56 14.66 -33.86
N VAL A 46 -30.91 14.75 -32.69
CA VAL A 46 -30.67 13.61 -31.80
C VAL A 46 -31.43 13.78 -30.48
N SER A 47 -32.30 12.81 -30.17
CA SER A 47 -33.13 12.82 -28.94
C SER A 47 -32.63 11.88 -27.84
N ASN A 48 -31.74 10.94 -28.13
CA ASN A 48 -31.23 9.98 -27.15
C ASN A 48 -29.96 10.49 -26.45
N ARG A 49 -29.92 10.34 -25.11
CA ARG A 49 -28.82 10.72 -24.23
C ARG A 49 -27.45 10.20 -24.67
N ARG A 50 -27.37 8.96 -25.19
CA ARG A 50 -26.10 8.34 -25.59
C ARG A 50 -25.49 9.02 -26.82
N ALA A 51 -26.32 9.36 -27.79
CA ALA A 51 -25.89 10.00 -29.02
C ALA A 51 -25.58 11.50 -28.80
N ARG A 52 -26.30 12.18 -27.90
CA ARG A 52 -25.94 13.55 -27.46
C ARG A 52 -24.59 13.59 -26.74
N ARG A 53 -24.33 12.61 -25.87
CA ARG A 53 -23.03 12.49 -25.19
C ARG A 53 -21.89 12.31 -26.20
N TRP A 54 -22.08 11.44 -27.19
CA TRP A 54 -21.10 11.23 -28.25
C TRP A 54 -20.81 12.51 -29.06
N ILE A 55 -21.83 13.28 -29.45
CA ILE A 55 -21.64 14.57 -30.14
C ILE A 55 -20.85 15.55 -29.27
N ASN A 56 -21.21 15.68 -28.00
CA ASN A 56 -20.53 16.58 -27.07
C ASN A 56 -19.06 16.19 -26.85
N ASP A 57 -18.77 14.91 -26.65
CA ASP A 57 -17.41 14.40 -26.50
C ASP A 57 -16.60 14.66 -27.78
N ARG A 58 -17.22 14.61 -28.96
CA ARG A 58 -16.54 14.89 -30.23
C ARG A 58 -16.27 16.37 -30.44
N ILE A 59 -17.22 17.26 -30.13
CA ILE A 59 -17.01 18.72 -30.17
C ILE A 59 -15.86 19.11 -29.23
N LEU A 60 -15.82 18.55 -28.01
CA LEU A 60 -14.74 18.80 -27.06
C LEU A 60 -13.38 18.37 -27.59
N LEU A 61 -13.30 17.23 -28.30
CA LEU A 61 -12.06 16.76 -28.91
C LEU A 61 -11.56 17.63 -30.09
N GLU A 62 -12.46 18.35 -30.76
CA GLU A 62 -12.11 19.30 -31.83
C GLU A 62 -11.77 20.70 -31.29
N LEU A 63 -12.35 21.10 -30.15
CA LEU A 63 -12.10 22.37 -29.48
C LEU A 63 -10.74 22.45 -28.78
N VAL A 64 -10.13 21.31 -28.42
CA VAL A 64 -8.78 21.27 -27.84
C VAL A 64 -7.76 21.39 -28.98
N PRO A 65 -6.99 22.49 -29.07
CA PRO A 65 -6.03 22.67 -30.15
C PRO A 65 -4.94 21.60 -30.05
N ARG A 66 -4.88 20.72 -31.07
CA ARG A 66 -3.83 19.70 -31.16
C ARG A 66 -2.52 20.37 -31.58
N LEU A 67 -1.56 20.42 -30.64
CA LEU A 67 -0.22 20.96 -30.83
C LEU A 67 0.41 20.45 -32.14
N SER A 68 0.94 21.35 -32.96
CA SER A 68 1.68 21.11 -34.19
C SER A 68 3.00 20.37 -33.96
N GLY A 69 3.61 19.84 -35.03
CA GLY A 69 4.92 19.16 -34.96
C GLY A 69 5.97 20.03 -34.30
N ASP A 70 5.95 21.30 -34.64
CA ASP A 70 6.88 22.30 -34.16
C ASP A 70 6.62 22.71 -32.70
N GLU A 71 5.37 22.78 -32.27
CA GLU A 71 5.02 23.05 -30.86
C GLU A 71 5.44 21.90 -29.94
N ILE A 72 5.23 20.64 -30.36
CA ILE A 72 5.70 19.47 -29.60
C ILE A 72 7.23 19.46 -29.57
N ARG A 73 7.89 19.76 -30.69
CA ARG A 73 9.35 19.85 -30.73
C ARG A 73 9.90 20.93 -29.79
N GLY A 74 9.22 22.08 -29.71
CA GLY A 74 9.57 23.19 -28.82
C GLY A 74 9.47 22.84 -27.33
N LEU A 75 8.53 21.98 -26.94
CA LEU A 75 8.39 21.50 -25.55
C LEU A 75 9.59 20.67 -25.07
N PHE A 76 10.29 20.02 -26.00
CA PHE A 76 11.42 19.13 -25.70
C PHE A 76 12.77 19.67 -26.21
N ALA A 77 12.81 20.95 -26.61
CA ALA A 77 14.05 21.63 -26.96
C ALA A 77 14.83 22.02 -25.70
N PRO A 78 16.16 21.84 -25.66
CA PRO A 78 16.95 22.25 -24.51
C PRO A 78 16.89 23.77 -24.31
N PRO A 79 16.92 24.27 -23.07
CA PRO A 79 16.89 25.70 -22.78
C PRO A 79 18.10 26.43 -23.41
N PRO A 80 17.96 27.70 -23.84
CA PRO A 80 18.99 28.41 -24.59
C PRO A 80 20.22 28.84 -23.76
N TRP A 81 20.29 28.50 -22.46
CA TRP A 81 21.42 28.83 -21.59
C TRP A 81 21.78 27.63 -20.69
N GLY A 82 23.03 27.17 -20.77
CA GLY A 82 23.58 26.00 -20.07
C GLY A 82 24.52 25.20 -20.97
N ASP A 83 25.38 24.35 -20.40
CA ASP A 83 26.33 23.49 -21.14
C ASP A 83 25.63 22.66 -22.23
N GLU A 84 26.35 22.29 -23.30
CA GLU A 84 25.81 21.58 -24.47
C GLU A 84 25.16 20.23 -24.09
N VAL A 85 23.87 20.25 -23.72
CA VAL A 85 23.08 19.05 -23.49
C VAL A 85 22.71 18.46 -24.86
N PRO A 86 23.04 17.18 -25.14
CA PRO A 86 22.69 16.56 -26.41
C PRO A 86 21.16 16.54 -26.58
N PRO A 87 20.64 16.90 -27.77
CA PRO A 87 19.20 16.97 -28.00
C PRO A 87 18.55 15.60 -27.78
N SER A 88 17.40 15.60 -27.09
CA SER A 88 16.65 14.36 -26.86
C SER A 88 16.25 13.71 -28.20
N PRO A 89 16.15 12.37 -28.28
CA PRO A 89 15.69 11.69 -29.49
C PRO A 89 14.36 12.26 -30.02
N PHE A 90 13.49 12.73 -29.14
CA PHE A 90 12.20 13.35 -29.46
C PHE A 90 12.30 14.73 -30.14
N SER A 91 13.32 15.53 -29.82
CA SER A 91 13.58 16.80 -30.49
C SER A 91 14.32 16.63 -31.82
N MET A 92 14.96 15.47 -32.03
CA MET A 92 15.63 15.11 -33.29
C MET A 92 14.70 14.46 -34.32
N THR A 93 13.52 13.97 -33.91
CA THR A 93 12.52 13.37 -34.81
C THR A 93 12.00 14.37 -35.85
N ASN A 94 11.83 13.91 -37.10
CA ASN A 94 11.34 14.74 -38.19
C ASN A 94 9.86 15.12 -37.97
N VAL A 95 9.49 16.37 -38.24
CA VAL A 95 8.11 16.89 -38.21
C VAL A 95 7.16 16.00 -39.00
N GLY A 96 7.59 15.48 -40.16
CA GLY A 96 6.79 14.57 -40.97
C GLY A 96 6.57 13.17 -40.37
N GLU A 97 7.39 12.73 -39.41
CA GLU A 97 7.19 11.48 -38.66
C GLU A 97 6.24 11.69 -37.49
N TRP A 98 6.32 12.86 -36.84
CA TRP A 98 5.31 13.28 -35.87
C TRP A 98 3.92 13.37 -36.49
N ASP A 99 3.80 13.90 -37.70
CA ASP A 99 2.52 13.95 -38.41
C ASP A 99 2.01 12.58 -38.86
N LYS A 100 2.89 11.59 -39.06
CA LYS A 100 2.48 10.20 -39.30
C LYS A 100 1.99 9.54 -38.01
N PHE A 101 2.70 9.73 -36.90
CA PHE A 101 2.30 9.22 -35.59
C PHE A 101 0.93 9.77 -35.15
N ARG A 102 0.62 11.02 -35.50
CA ARG A 102 -0.67 11.68 -35.23
C ARG A 102 -1.86 11.18 -36.05
N ASN A 103 -1.59 10.51 -37.17
CA ASN A 103 -2.60 10.02 -38.10
C ASN A 103 -2.72 8.49 -38.10
N ILE A 104 -2.07 7.81 -37.13
CA ILE A 104 -2.35 6.41 -36.87
C ILE A 104 -3.74 6.34 -36.24
N ASP A 105 -4.61 5.60 -36.92
CA ASP A 105 -5.96 5.30 -36.47
C ASP A 105 -5.89 4.55 -35.13
N MET A 106 -6.45 5.16 -34.07
CA MET A 106 -6.42 4.63 -32.70
C MET A 106 -7.04 3.22 -32.61
N ASP A 107 -7.97 2.86 -33.51
CA ASP A 107 -8.55 1.52 -33.55
C ASP A 107 -7.63 0.50 -34.25
N LYS A 108 -6.80 0.94 -35.21
CA LYS A 108 -5.73 0.12 -35.77
C LYS A 108 -4.56 -0.03 -34.80
N GLU A 109 -4.27 0.99 -34.01
CA GLU A 109 -3.29 0.92 -32.92
C GLU A 109 -3.76 -0.03 -31.83
N ALA A 110 -5.03 0.06 -31.41
CA ALA A 110 -5.62 -0.88 -30.47
C ALA A 110 -5.64 -2.33 -31.00
N GLY A 111 -6.01 -2.53 -32.28
CA GLY A 111 -5.98 -3.85 -32.91
C GLY A 111 -4.56 -4.43 -33.09
N ALA A 112 -3.59 -3.58 -33.41
CA ALA A 112 -2.19 -3.97 -33.49
C ALA A 112 -1.62 -4.29 -32.11
N ILE A 113 -1.95 -3.50 -31.08
CA ILE A 113 -1.55 -3.72 -29.68
C ILE A 113 -2.18 -5.01 -29.14
N GLU A 114 -3.43 -5.31 -29.46
CA GLU A 114 -4.09 -6.54 -28.99
C GLU A 114 -3.52 -7.78 -29.69
N ALA A 115 -3.20 -7.68 -30.98
CA ALA A 115 -2.44 -8.71 -31.71
C ALA A 115 -0.99 -8.85 -31.18
N LEU A 116 -0.35 -7.74 -30.79
CA LEU A 116 0.98 -7.73 -30.17
C LEU A 116 0.94 -8.36 -28.77
N LYS A 117 -0.10 -8.09 -27.96
CA LYS A 117 -0.30 -8.67 -26.62
C LYS A 117 -0.57 -10.17 -26.69
N ASP A 118 -1.35 -10.63 -27.66
CA ASP A 118 -1.58 -12.06 -27.89
C ASP A 118 -0.33 -12.77 -28.41
N ALA A 119 0.52 -12.09 -29.19
CA ALA A 119 1.83 -12.58 -29.57
C ALA A 119 2.84 -12.56 -28.39
N PHE A 120 2.82 -11.54 -27.53
CA PHE A 120 3.68 -11.44 -26.35
C PHE A 120 3.31 -12.43 -25.24
N ARG A 121 2.03 -12.81 -25.12
CA ARG A 121 1.57 -13.88 -24.22
C ARG A 121 2.00 -15.28 -24.68
N ARG A 122 2.36 -15.46 -25.95
CA ARG A 122 2.81 -16.73 -26.51
C ARG A 122 4.33 -16.69 -26.78
N SER A 123 5.09 -16.98 -25.72
CA SER A 123 6.43 -17.63 -25.78
C SER A 123 7.61 -16.90 -26.46
N PHE A 124 7.95 -15.65 -26.09
CA PHE A 124 9.25 -15.09 -26.53
C PHE A 124 9.96 -14.18 -25.53
N LEU A 125 9.26 -13.30 -24.81
CA LEU A 125 9.89 -12.35 -23.88
C LEU A 125 10.45 -12.98 -22.60
N PRO A 126 9.70 -13.81 -21.84
CA PRO A 126 10.21 -14.40 -20.60
C PRO A 126 11.40 -15.33 -20.84
N GLU A 127 11.36 -16.13 -21.90
CA GLU A 127 12.45 -17.04 -22.28
C GLU A 127 13.72 -16.28 -22.69
N LEU A 128 13.56 -15.15 -23.39
CA LEU A 128 14.68 -14.32 -23.82
C LEU A 128 15.34 -13.61 -22.62
N VAL A 129 14.53 -13.02 -21.72
CA VAL A 129 15.04 -12.38 -20.50
C VAL A 129 15.72 -13.41 -19.60
N HIS A 130 15.10 -14.59 -19.43
CA HIS A 130 15.70 -15.69 -18.67
C HIS A 130 17.05 -16.14 -19.26
N GLY A 131 17.16 -16.25 -20.58
CA GLY A 131 18.43 -16.58 -21.25
C GLY A 131 19.53 -15.52 -21.04
N TYR A 132 19.17 -14.24 -20.96
CA TYR A 132 20.11 -13.17 -20.60
C TYR A 132 20.52 -13.23 -19.12
N GLU A 133 19.57 -13.45 -18.21
CA GLU A 133 19.85 -13.61 -16.78
C GLU A 133 20.79 -14.78 -16.50
N GLU A 134 20.59 -15.94 -17.15
CA GLU A 134 21.48 -17.09 -16.97
C GLU A 134 22.92 -16.79 -17.44
N SER A 135 23.05 -16.14 -18.59
CA SER A 135 24.34 -15.75 -19.15
C SER A 135 25.08 -14.76 -18.25
N ILE A 136 24.35 -13.80 -17.68
CA ILE A 136 24.89 -12.79 -16.77
C ILE A 136 25.24 -13.40 -15.41
N ARG A 137 24.38 -14.27 -14.87
CA ARG A 137 24.63 -14.95 -13.58
C ARG A 137 25.86 -15.83 -13.67
N ALA A 138 26.07 -16.54 -14.77
CA ALA A 138 27.29 -17.31 -15.00
C ALA A 138 28.55 -16.42 -15.00
N PHE A 139 28.49 -15.27 -15.65
CA PHE A 139 29.60 -14.30 -15.69
C PHE A 139 29.89 -13.65 -14.32
N VAL A 140 28.87 -13.32 -13.55
CA VAL A 140 29.01 -12.76 -12.19
C VAL A 140 29.65 -13.79 -11.25
N SER A 141 29.22 -15.05 -11.32
CA SER A 141 29.65 -16.14 -10.45
C SER A 141 31.13 -16.54 -10.64
N GLU A 142 31.71 -16.21 -11.79
CA GLU A 142 33.09 -16.56 -12.11
C GLU A 142 34.06 -15.52 -11.51
N ALA A 143 34.66 -15.86 -10.35
CA ALA A 143 35.38 -14.93 -9.48
C ALA A 143 36.77 -14.44 -9.97
N ALA A 144 37.17 -14.70 -11.22
CA ALA A 144 38.57 -14.51 -11.64
C ALA A 144 38.82 -13.92 -13.04
N SER A 145 37.79 -13.69 -13.87
CA SER A 145 38.01 -13.16 -15.23
C SER A 145 37.96 -11.63 -15.27
N LYS A 146 39.05 -10.99 -15.74
CA LYS A 146 39.09 -9.56 -16.12
C LYS A 146 38.56 -9.32 -17.54
N GLU A 147 38.19 -10.38 -18.26
CA GLU A 147 37.72 -10.25 -19.64
C GLU A 147 36.22 -9.92 -19.67
N PRO A 148 35.78 -8.99 -20.53
CA PRO A 148 34.37 -8.63 -20.66
C PRO A 148 33.56 -9.79 -21.26
N LEU A 149 32.32 -9.98 -20.78
CA LEU A 149 31.36 -10.85 -21.44
C LEU A 149 30.92 -10.19 -22.75
N VAL A 150 31.05 -10.91 -23.87
CA VAL A 150 30.70 -10.40 -25.20
C VAL A 150 29.49 -11.12 -25.76
N LEU A 151 28.41 -10.38 -26.04
CA LEU A 151 27.17 -10.88 -26.62
C LEU A 151 26.87 -10.20 -27.96
N TYR A 152 26.33 -10.94 -28.92
CA TYR A 152 26.00 -10.44 -30.25
C TYR A 152 24.49 -10.26 -30.39
N VAL A 153 24.00 -9.02 -30.28
CA VAL A 153 22.55 -8.71 -30.27
C VAL A 153 22.22 -7.66 -31.33
N GLN A 154 21.63 -8.11 -32.43
CA GLN A 154 21.32 -7.25 -33.59
C GLN A 154 20.01 -6.47 -33.44
N ASP A 155 19.04 -7.00 -32.70
CA ASP A 155 17.75 -6.36 -32.53
C ASP A 155 17.81 -5.24 -31.47
N PRO A 156 17.40 -3.98 -31.79
CA PRO A 156 17.46 -2.86 -30.86
C PRO A 156 16.66 -3.06 -29.58
N PHE A 157 15.53 -3.76 -29.65
CA PHE A 157 14.67 -4.04 -28.50
C PHE A 157 15.30 -5.10 -27.59
N HIS A 158 15.92 -6.14 -28.16
CA HIS A 158 16.69 -7.12 -27.39
C HIS A 158 17.92 -6.49 -26.71
N ARG A 159 18.57 -5.52 -27.35
CA ARG A 159 19.67 -4.75 -26.73
C ARG A 159 19.17 -3.98 -25.51
N LEU A 160 18.02 -3.33 -25.63
CA LEU A 160 17.41 -2.60 -24.52
C LEU A 160 17.08 -3.53 -23.36
N LEU A 161 16.51 -4.71 -23.64
CA LEU A 161 16.25 -5.74 -22.63
C LEU A 161 17.53 -6.21 -21.95
N LEU A 162 18.59 -6.51 -22.73
CA LEU A 162 19.88 -6.90 -22.20
C LEU A 162 20.52 -5.80 -21.33
N HIS A 163 20.39 -4.53 -21.72
CA HIS A 163 20.83 -3.40 -20.88
C HIS A 163 20.10 -3.37 -19.54
N GLY A 164 18.78 -3.55 -19.54
CA GLY A 164 17.98 -3.61 -18.30
C GLY A 164 18.39 -4.78 -17.40
N VAL A 165 18.69 -5.95 -17.96
CA VAL A 165 19.19 -7.10 -17.17
C VAL A 165 20.59 -6.81 -16.62
N CYS A 166 21.50 -6.22 -17.41
CA CYS A 166 22.83 -5.83 -16.94
C CYS A 166 22.77 -4.79 -15.80
N GLU A 167 21.88 -3.80 -15.91
CA GLU A 167 21.66 -2.78 -14.89
C GLU A 167 21.17 -3.40 -13.57
N PHE A 168 20.22 -4.36 -13.65
CA PHE A 168 19.75 -5.10 -12.48
C PHE A 168 20.87 -5.86 -11.74
N TYR A 169 21.86 -6.38 -12.48
CA TYR A 169 23.03 -7.06 -11.92
C TYR A 169 24.23 -6.13 -11.66
N ASN A 170 24.04 -4.81 -11.75
CA ASN A 170 25.06 -3.78 -11.54
C ASN A 170 26.30 -3.94 -12.45
N LEU A 171 26.08 -4.27 -13.72
CA LEU A 171 27.12 -4.45 -14.74
C LEU A 171 27.12 -3.32 -15.76
N VAL A 172 28.31 -2.88 -16.16
CA VAL A 172 28.47 -1.87 -17.22
C VAL A 172 28.33 -2.55 -18.58
N SER A 173 27.34 -2.12 -19.36
CA SER A 173 27.05 -2.68 -20.70
C SER A 173 27.24 -1.62 -21.79
N ILE A 174 28.06 -1.92 -22.79
CA ILE A 174 28.42 -1.00 -23.88
C ILE A 174 28.07 -1.65 -25.22
N THR A 175 27.43 -0.89 -26.11
CA THR A 175 27.16 -1.30 -27.49
C THR A 175 28.25 -0.77 -28.42
N GLU A 176 28.94 -1.65 -29.15
CA GLU A 176 29.94 -1.29 -30.15
C GLU A 176 29.54 -1.80 -31.54
N SER A 177 29.78 -1.00 -32.59
CA SER A 177 29.59 -1.40 -33.98
C SER A 177 30.93 -1.81 -34.59
N GLU A 178 31.12 -3.08 -34.95
CA GLU A 178 32.40 -3.56 -35.48
C GLU A 178 32.49 -3.39 -37.01
N THR A 179 33.44 -2.60 -37.50
CA THR A 179 33.79 -2.48 -38.92
C THR A 179 35.05 -3.29 -39.25
N LYS A 180 34.83 -4.49 -39.81
CA LYS A 180 35.78 -5.41 -40.47
C LYS A 180 37.25 -5.40 -39.98
N GLY A 181 37.60 -6.46 -39.25
CA GLY A 181 38.81 -7.24 -39.50
C GLY A 181 39.73 -7.44 -38.30
N THR A 182 39.61 -8.57 -37.59
CA THR A 182 40.67 -9.55 -37.26
C THR A 182 40.05 -10.67 -36.40
N LYS A 183 40.63 -11.88 -36.50
CA LYS A 183 40.13 -13.19 -36.04
C LYS A 183 39.49 -13.25 -34.64
N VAL A 184 38.32 -13.89 -34.59
CA VAL A 184 37.65 -14.41 -33.39
C VAL A 184 38.44 -15.58 -32.80
N ARG A 185 38.80 -15.50 -31.52
CA ARG A 185 39.27 -16.63 -30.70
C ARG A 185 38.05 -17.20 -29.97
N VAL A 186 37.84 -18.51 -30.05
CA VAL A 186 36.73 -19.23 -29.41
C VAL A 186 37.24 -20.05 -28.23
N SER A 187 36.59 -19.95 -27.08
CA SER A 187 36.55 -20.98 -26.02
C SER A 187 35.27 -20.78 -25.18
N LYS A 188 34.16 -21.48 -25.51
CA LYS A 188 33.48 -22.60 -24.79
C LYS A 188 33.07 -22.26 -23.34
N TYR A 189 31.81 -22.29 -22.89
CA TYR A 189 30.67 -23.24 -23.04
C TYR A 189 29.34 -22.45 -23.26
N GLY A 190 28.19 -22.93 -23.77
CA GLY A 190 27.69 -24.25 -24.10
C GLY A 190 26.15 -24.31 -24.03
N TYR A 191 25.41 -23.55 -24.86
CA TYR A 191 24.03 -23.89 -25.23
C TYR A 191 23.66 -23.30 -26.59
N SER A 192 23.11 -24.13 -27.48
CA SER A 192 22.78 -23.77 -28.87
C SER A 192 21.27 -23.52 -28.99
N ALA A 193 20.85 -22.29 -28.76
CA ALA A 193 19.61 -21.80 -29.37
C ALA A 193 19.97 -21.32 -30.79
N LYS A 194 19.39 -21.95 -31.83
CA LYS A 194 19.64 -21.60 -33.23
C LYS A 194 19.10 -20.19 -33.51
N LEU A 195 19.95 -19.17 -33.39
CA LEU A 195 19.69 -17.84 -33.94
C LEU A 195 19.67 -17.92 -35.48
N PRO A 196 18.72 -17.25 -36.16
CA PRO A 196 18.63 -17.28 -37.62
C PRO A 196 19.86 -16.62 -38.25
N LYS A 197 20.46 -17.29 -39.24
CA LYS A 197 21.56 -16.73 -40.06
C LYS A 197 20.97 -15.84 -41.15
N THR A 198 21.36 -14.56 -41.22
CA THR A 198 21.83 -13.90 -42.47
C THR A 198 22.26 -12.43 -42.30
N ARG A 199 23.31 -12.09 -43.08
CA ARG A 199 23.82 -10.78 -43.58
C ARG A 199 24.49 -9.78 -42.61
N THR A 200 25.82 -9.76 -42.77
CA THR A 200 26.86 -8.77 -42.47
C THR A 200 26.44 -7.42 -41.88
N GLY A 201 26.63 -7.33 -40.56
CA GLY A 201 26.60 -6.13 -39.72
C GLY A 201 26.64 -6.59 -38.26
N THR A 202 27.85 -6.80 -37.72
CA THR A 202 28.01 -7.43 -36.40
C THR A 202 28.05 -6.33 -35.33
N VAL A 203 26.95 -6.11 -34.63
CA VAL A 203 26.90 -5.25 -33.43
C VAL A 203 27.27 -6.09 -32.21
N VAL A 204 28.23 -5.61 -31.43
CA VAL A 204 28.86 -6.33 -30.33
C VAL A 204 28.50 -5.63 -29.02
N HIS A 205 27.98 -6.37 -28.04
CA HIS A 205 27.80 -5.88 -26.68
C HIS A 205 28.92 -6.39 -25.78
N ARG A 206 29.62 -5.48 -25.12
CA ARG A 206 30.61 -5.82 -24.09
C ARG A 206 30.05 -5.48 -22.72
N ILE A 207 30.14 -6.43 -21.80
CA ILE A 207 29.68 -6.31 -20.42
C ILE A 207 30.90 -6.43 -19.51
N LYS A 208 31.11 -5.45 -18.64
CA LYS A 208 32.24 -5.40 -17.71
C LYS A 208 31.73 -5.39 -16.26
N LYS A 209 32.47 -6.06 -15.37
CA LYS A 209 32.32 -5.85 -13.93
C LYS A 209 32.83 -4.43 -13.61
N PRO A 210 32.16 -3.66 -12.74
CA PRO A 210 32.67 -2.36 -12.33
C PRO A 210 34.06 -2.51 -11.68
N GLU A 211 34.95 -1.56 -11.94
CA GLU A 211 36.21 -1.44 -11.18
C GLU A 211 35.85 -1.10 -9.71
N PRO A 212 36.61 -1.60 -8.71
CA PRO A 212 36.29 -1.33 -7.32
C PRO A 212 36.32 0.20 -7.08
N PRO A 213 35.25 0.80 -6.51
CA PRO A 213 35.22 2.23 -6.24
C PRO A 213 36.20 2.62 -5.13
N GLU A 214 36.65 3.88 -5.12
CA GLU A 214 37.35 4.47 -3.98
C GLU A 214 36.40 4.51 -2.75
N GLU A 215 36.93 4.37 -1.53
CA GLU A 215 36.16 4.20 -0.26
C GLU A 215 35.03 5.24 -0.05
N GLU A 216 35.13 6.42 -0.64
CA GLU A 216 34.10 7.47 -0.58
C GLU A 216 32.87 7.19 -1.45
N GLU A 217 33.03 6.51 -2.58
CA GLU A 217 31.93 6.13 -3.49
C GLU A 217 31.14 4.93 -2.97
N GLU A 218 31.79 4.02 -2.26
CA GLU A 218 31.15 2.88 -1.58
C GLU A 218 30.23 3.37 -0.45
N ALA A 219 30.65 4.41 0.29
CA ALA A 219 29.82 5.07 1.30
C ALA A 219 28.63 5.84 0.69
N LEU A 220 28.76 6.35 -0.53
CA LEU A 220 27.70 7.06 -1.24
C LEU A 220 26.70 6.10 -1.90
N CYS A 221 27.16 5.01 -2.52
CA CYS A 221 26.30 3.96 -3.08
C CYS A 221 25.55 3.18 -1.99
N ALA A 222 26.18 2.92 -0.84
CA ALA A 222 25.50 2.34 0.33
C ALA A 222 24.43 3.28 0.91
N LYS A 223 24.57 4.61 0.74
CA LYS A 223 23.53 5.60 1.05
C LYS A 223 22.40 5.67 0.01
N MET A 224 22.63 5.22 -1.22
CA MET A 224 21.69 5.34 -2.34
C MET A 224 20.90 4.06 -2.66
N ALA A 225 21.28 2.90 -2.10
CA ALA A 225 20.41 1.72 -2.14
C ALA A 225 19.14 2.01 -1.33
N LYS A 226 18.00 2.14 -2.00
CA LYS A 226 16.68 2.30 -1.38
C LYS A 226 16.41 1.13 -0.43
N LYS A 227 16.71 1.31 0.85
CA LYS A 227 16.50 0.26 1.86
C LYS A 227 15.00 0.05 2.03
N LEU A 228 14.52 -1.10 1.55
CA LEU A 228 13.14 -1.53 1.68
C LEU A 228 12.73 -1.59 3.15
N VAL A 229 11.56 -1.05 3.48
CA VAL A 229 10.98 -1.18 4.82
C VAL A 229 10.01 -2.34 4.80
N LYS A 230 10.32 -3.41 5.54
CA LYS A 230 9.42 -4.55 5.69
C LYS A 230 8.21 -4.14 6.52
N TYR A 231 7.04 -4.63 6.15
CA TYR A 231 5.83 -4.47 6.94
C TYR A 231 5.05 -5.76 7.03
N SER A 232 4.26 -5.88 8.11
CA SER A 232 3.21 -6.87 8.25
C SER A 232 1.89 -6.17 8.56
N VAL A 233 0.78 -6.63 8.00
CA VAL A 233 -0.57 -6.23 8.42
C VAL A 233 -1.11 -7.34 9.30
N VAL A 234 -1.43 -7.00 10.55
CA VAL A 234 -1.84 -7.96 11.57
C VAL A 234 -3.20 -7.59 12.13
N ASP A 235 -4.10 -8.56 12.18
CA ASP A 235 -5.38 -8.42 12.86
C ASP A 235 -5.21 -8.79 14.34
N ALA A 236 -5.31 -7.81 15.24
CA ALA A 236 -5.20 -7.99 16.68
C ALA A 236 -6.55 -8.28 17.34
N PHE A 237 -6.53 -8.97 18.49
CA PHE A 237 -7.71 -9.44 19.24
C PHE A 237 -8.60 -10.44 18.48
N THR A 238 -7.99 -11.26 17.63
CA THR A 238 -8.65 -12.32 16.86
C THR A 238 -7.69 -13.45 16.50
N GLU A 239 -8.25 -14.63 16.19
CA GLU A 239 -7.55 -15.74 15.51
C GLU A 239 -8.01 -15.92 14.07
N THR A 240 -9.08 -15.23 13.68
CA THR A 240 -9.68 -15.33 12.35
C THR A 240 -9.31 -14.11 11.54
N ALA A 241 -8.83 -14.34 10.32
CA ALA A 241 -8.57 -13.29 9.35
C ALA A 241 -9.80 -12.40 9.14
N PHE A 242 -9.56 -11.10 8.92
CA PHE A 242 -10.57 -10.08 8.66
C PHE A 242 -11.51 -9.76 9.83
N ARG A 243 -11.19 -10.26 11.04
CA ARG A 243 -11.80 -9.86 12.30
C ARG A 243 -10.80 -9.06 13.13
N GLY A 244 -11.16 -8.68 14.36
CA GLY A 244 -10.26 -7.91 15.21
C GLY A 244 -9.93 -6.53 14.65
N ASN A 245 -8.81 -5.98 15.11
CA ASN A 245 -8.37 -4.65 14.73
C ASN A 245 -7.06 -4.70 13.91
N PRO A 246 -7.08 -4.32 12.62
CA PRO A 246 -5.91 -4.35 11.77
C PRO A 246 -4.92 -3.25 12.15
N ALA A 247 -3.65 -3.60 12.24
CA ALA A 247 -2.54 -2.66 12.33
C ALA A 247 -1.42 -3.02 11.35
N ALA A 248 -0.86 -1.99 10.70
CA ALA A 248 0.38 -2.14 9.95
C ALA A 248 1.56 -2.03 10.92
N VAL A 249 2.47 -3.00 10.89
CA VAL A 249 3.69 -3.06 11.69
C VAL A 249 4.87 -2.88 10.74
N CYS A 250 5.51 -1.72 10.78
CA CYS A 250 6.67 -1.40 9.94
C CYS A 250 7.98 -1.59 10.72
N TRP A 251 8.93 -2.31 10.14
CA TRP A 251 10.22 -2.61 10.74
C TRP A 251 11.29 -1.62 10.27
N LEU A 252 11.82 -0.82 11.21
CA LEU A 252 12.83 0.20 10.93
C LEU A 252 14.16 -0.22 11.54
N GLU A 253 15.00 -0.89 10.74
CA GLU A 253 16.25 -1.48 11.23
C GLU A 253 17.30 -0.42 11.61
N ASP A 254 17.52 0.61 10.77
CA ASP A 254 18.74 1.45 10.92
C ASP A 254 18.54 2.96 10.66
N VAL A 255 17.38 3.37 10.16
CA VAL A 255 17.15 4.77 9.72
C VAL A 255 16.07 5.39 10.58
N GLN A 256 16.42 6.41 11.36
CA GLN A 256 15.41 7.32 11.91
C GLN A 256 14.73 8.03 10.75
N ARG A 257 13.49 7.64 10.49
CA ARG A 257 12.58 8.37 9.62
C ARG A 257 11.99 9.52 10.43
N ASP A 258 11.86 10.68 9.80
CA ASP A 258 11.24 11.85 10.42
C ASP A 258 9.73 11.64 10.62
N ASP A 259 9.13 12.51 11.43
CA ASP A 259 7.72 12.42 11.80
C ASP A 259 6.78 12.62 10.59
N GLU A 260 7.20 13.42 9.61
CA GLU A 260 6.44 13.64 8.38
C GLU A 260 6.33 12.35 7.57
N TRP A 261 7.46 11.64 7.39
CA TRP A 261 7.49 10.37 6.69
C TRP A 261 6.66 9.30 7.40
N LEU A 262 6.77 9.19 8.73
CA LEU A 262 6.00 8.22 9.51
C LEU A 262 4.50 8.49 9.38
N GLN A 263 4.10 9.75 9.41
CA GLN A 263 2.72 10.17 9.21
C GLN A 263 2.22 9.86 7.79
N LEU A 264 3.01 10.14 6.75
CA LEU A 264 2.65 9.84 5.36
C LEU A 264 2.45 8.34 5.12
N VAL A 265 3.31 7.48 5.69
CA VAL A 265 3.13 6.03 5.58
C VAL A 265 1.88 5.57 6.33
N ALA A 266 1.59 6.15 7.50
CA ALA A 266 0.36 5.86 8.21
C ALA A 266 -0.89 6.28 7.41
N THR A 267 -0.85 7.43 6.75
CA THR A 267 -1.89 7.89 5.83
C THR A 267 -2.04 6.95 4.63
N GLU A 268 -0.94 6.48 4.03
CA GLU A 268 -0.94 5.57 2.88
C GLU A 268 -1.61 4.22 3.20
N PHE A 269 -1.29 3.63 4.36
CA PHE A 269 -1.95 2.40 4.80
C PHE A 269 -3.44 2.61 5.10
N ASN A 270 -3.81 3.80 5.60
CA ASN A 270 -5.18 4.16 5.97
C ASN A 270 -5.87 3.12 6.87
N LEU A 271 -5.12 2.52 7.79
CA LEU A 271 -5.62 1.59 8.81
C LEU A 271 -5.88 2.31 10.13
N SER A 272 -6.49 1.61 11.10
CA SER A 272 -6.73 2.16 12.43
C SER A 272 -5.44 2.67 13.08
N GLN A 273 -4.34 1.93 12.90
CA GLN A 273 -3.00 2.37 13.26
C GLN A 273 -1.94 1.77 12.34
N THR A 274 -0.89 2.56 12.13
CA THR A 274 0.41 2.09 11.66
C THR A 274 1.41 2.29 12.79
N CYS A 275 2.13 1.22 13.17
CA CYS A 275 3.16 1.28 14.19
C CYS A 275 4.53 0.99 13.61
N PHE A 276 5.52 1.70 14.14
CA PHE A 276 6.91 1.61 13.72
C PHE A 276 7.74 1.05 14.85
N VAL A 277 8.43 -0.06 14.57
CA VAL A 277 9.24 -0.78 15.54
C VAL A 277 10.72 -0.60 15.18
N ILE A 278 11.49 -0.08 16.14
CA ILE A 278 12.93 0.16 15.99
C ILE A 278 13.65 -0.62 17.10
N PRO A 279 14.59 -1.53 16.80
CA PRO A 279 15.37 -2.23 17.81
C PRO A 279 16.20 -1.25 18.65
N ILE A 280 16.27 -1.50 19.96
CA ILE A 280 17.19 -0.81 20.86
C ILE A 280 18.27 -1.82 21.25
N VAL A 281 19.52 -1.54 20.85
CA VAL A 281 20.67 -2.35 21.26
C VAL A 281 21.06 -1.92 22.67
N ASP A 282 20.86 -2.80 23.64
CA ASP A 282 21.20 -2.58 25.05
C ASP A 282 21.86 -3.86 25.60
N GLU A 283 23.19 -3.85 25.70
CA GLU A 283 23.99 -5.03 26.09
C GLU A 283 23.75 -5.49 27.54
N GLY A 284 23.03 -4.70 28.36
CA GLY A 284 22.75 -5.00 29.77
C GLY A 284 21.31 -5.43 30.09
N SER A 285 20.40 -5.46 29.12
CA SER A 285 19.00 -5.79 29.39
C SER A 285 18.73 -7.30 29.25
N GLU A 286 18.06 -7.89 30.26
CA GLU A 286 17.61 -9.29 30.21
C GLU A 286 16.51 -9.51 29.14
N ASN A 287 15.74 -8.47 28.84
CA ASN A 287 14.65 -8.51 27.88
C ASN A 287 15.01 -7.72 26.63
N PRO A 288 14.53 -8.15 25.46
CA PRO A 288 14.66 -7.38 24.24
C PRO A 288 13.84 -6.09 24.30
N ARG A 289 14.47 -5.00 23.87
CA ARG A 289 13.91 -3.65 23.93
C ARG A 289 13.72 -3.07 22.52
N PHE A 290 12.58 -2.43 22.31
CA PHE A 290 12.25 -1.76 21.06
C PHE A 290 11.68 -0.37 21.33
N ARG A 291 11.96 0.59 20.47
CA ARG A 291 11.17 1.83 20.41
C ARG A 291 9.93 1.53 19.57
N LEU A 292 8.77 1.93 20.09
CA LEU A 292 7.49 1.75 19.42
C LEU A 292 6.74 3.09 19.36
N ARG A 293 6.31 3.44 18.15
CA ARG A 293 5.50 4.63 17.87
C ARG A 293 4.26 4.23 17.09
N TRP A 294 3.16 4.96 17.25
CA TRP A 294 1.88 4.65 16.61
C TRP A 294 1.28 5.89 15.98
N PHE A 295 0.82 5.75 14.75
CA PHE A 295 0.24 6.82 13.96
C PHE A 295 -1.11 6.38 13.42
N THR A 296 -2.13 7.20 13.64
CA THR A 296 -3.36 7.14 12.85
C THR A 296 -3.08 7.76 11.47
N PRO A 297 -4.04 7.73 10.53
CA PRO A 297 -3.90 8.43 9.26
C PRO A 297 -3.71 9.94 9.37
N VAL A 298 -3.91 10.54 10.57
CA VAL A 298 -3.88 12.00 10.77
C VAL A 298 -2.94 12.48 11.87
N THR A 299 -2.56 11.64 12.85
CA THR A 299 -1.72 12.08 13.97
C THR A 299 -1.00 10.92 14.69
N GLU A 300 0.12 11.22 15.36
CA GLU A 300 0.76 10.31 16.31
C GLU A 300 -0.07 10.20 17.60
N VAL A 301 -0.26 8.98 18.11
CA VAL A 301 -0.91 8.72 19.39
C VAL A 301 0.10 8.25 20.44
N LYS A 302 -0.12 8.64 21.70
CA LYS A 302 0.82 8.34 22.79
C LYS A 302 0.75 6.89 23.28
N LEU A 303 -0.38 6.22 23.03
CA LEU A 303 -0.65 4.87 23.53
C LEU A 303 -1.63 4.15 22.62
N CYS A 304 -1.33 2.89 22.25
CA CYS A 304 -2.27 2.05 21.52
C CYS A 304 -2.16 0.57 21.90
N GLY A 305 -3.27 -0.04 22.30
CA GLY A 305 -3.34 -1.45 22.66
C GLY A 305 -3.17 -2.40 21.47
N HIS A 306 -4.06 -2.33 20.47
CA HIS A 306 -4.11 -3.31 19.38
C HIS A 306 -2.84 -3.33 18.54
N ALA A 307 -2.26 -2.15 18.24
CA ALA A 307 -1.04 -2.07 17.45
C ALA A 307 0.21 -2.51 18.26
N THR A 308 0.21 -2.34 19.58
CA THR A 308 1.25 -2.95 20.44
C THR A 308 1.14 -4.48 20.44
N LEU A 309 -0.09 -5.00 20.46
CA LEU A 309 -0.34 -6.44 20.36
C LEU A 309 0.15 -6.99 19.01
N ALA A 310 -0.16 -6.29 17.91
CA ALA A 310 0.31 -6.60 16.57
C ALA A 310 1.84 -6.60 16.46
N ALA A 311 2.51 -5.55 16.96
CA ALA A 311 3.97 -5.49 16.97
C ALA A 311 4.59 -6.64 17.77
N SER A 312 4.01 -6.96 18.93
CA SER A 312 4.43 -8.09 19.76
C SER A 312 4.25 -9.42 19.04
N HIS A 313 3.16 -9.59 18.29
CA HIS A 313 2.89 -10.78 17.48
C HIS A 313 3.99 -10.98 16.43
N CYS A 314 4.31 -9.96 15.64
CA CYS A 314 5.38 -10.03 14.65
C CYS A 314 6.73 -10.39 15.29
N LEU A 315 7.07 -9.75 16.41
CA LEU A 315 8.31 -10.02 17.14
C LEU A 315 8.37 -11.45 17.66
N PHE A 316 7.29 -11.94 18.26
CA PHE A 316 7.20 -13.29 18.77
C PHE A 316 7.20 -14.35 17.65
N GLN A 317 6.63 -14.05 16.49
CA GLN A 317 6.60 -14.93 15.33
C GLN A 317 7.94 -14.97 14.58
N SER A 318 8.76 -13.91 14.67
CA SER A 318 10.08 -13.84 14.02
C SER A 318 11.04 -14.97 14.39
N GLY A 319 10.81 -15.64 15.53
CA GLY A 319 11.68 -16.69 16.05
C GLY A 319 13.04 -16.20 16.58
N LEU A 320 13.30 -14.89 16.52
CA LEU A 320 14.57 -14.28 16.93
C LEU A 320 14.69 -14.10 18.45
N MET A 321 13.58 -14.24 19.18
CA MET A 321 13.49 -13.88 20.60
C MET A 321 13.50 -15.13 21.47
N LYS A 322 14.46 -15.23 22.40
CA LYS A 322 14.48 -16.28 23.44
C LYS A 322 13.63 -15.94 24.66
N SER A 323 13.39 -14.65 24.92
CA SER A 323 12.56 -14.20 26.04
C SER A 323 11.07 -14.29 25.70
N ASN A 324 10.26 -14.59 26.70
CA ASN A 324 8.80 -14.52 26.62
C ASN A 324 8.26 -13.12 26.85
N THR A 325 9.13 -12.14 27.16
CA THR A 325 8.76 -10.76 27.45
C THR A 325 9.47 -9.80 26.50
N ILE A 326 8.74 -8.80 26.03
CA ILE A 326 9.24 -7.70 25.20
C ILE A 326 8.99 -6.39 25.94
N GLU A 327 9.98 -5.50 25.91
CA GLU A 327 9.86 -4.14 26.43
C GLU A 327 9.80 -3.12 25.29
N PHE A 328 8.79 -2.26 25.31
CA PHE A 328 8.64 -1.16 24.38
C PHE A 328 8.89 0.18 25.07
N SER A 329 9.83 0.96 24.55
CA SER A 329 10.02 2.37 24.90
C SER A 329 9.09 3.22 24.04
N THR A 330 8.18 3.95 24.69
CA THR A 330 7.08 4.68 24.04
C THR A 330 6.92 6.08 24.64
N LEU A 331 6.11 6.94 24.03
CA LEU A 331 5.79 8.27 24.58
C LEU A 331 5.04 8.22 25.92
N SER A 332 4.40 7.09 26.23
CA SER A 332 3.73 6.82 27.51
C SER A 332 4.60 6.05 28.50
N GLY A 333 5.92 5.97 28.25
CA GLY A 333 6.86 5.22 29.08
C GLY A 333 7.07 3.79 28.59
N THR A 334 7.59 2.93 29.47
CA THR A 334 7.86 1.52 29.14
C THR A 334 6.58 0.69 29.19
N LEU A 335 6.27 -0.01 28.11
CA LEU A 335 5.21 -1.01 28.05
C LEU A 335 5.83 -2.41 27.96
N THR A 336 5.17 -3.39 28.58
CA THR A 336 5.60 -4.79 28.51
C THR A 336 4.54 -5.62 27.79
N ALA A 337 5.02 -6.52 26.92
CA ALA A 337 4.22 -7.54 26.28
C ALA A 337 4.79 -8.92 26.63
N GLN A 338 3.94 -9.82 27.11
CA GLN A 338 4.33 -11.16 27.51
C GLN A 338 3.59 -12.22 26.72
N ARG A 339 4.31 -13.26 26.28
CA ARG A 339 3.72 -14.48 25.75
C ARG A 339 3.19 -15.33 26.89
N VAL A 340 1.88 -15.60 26.89
CA VAL A 340 1.19 -16.40 27.91
C VAL A 340 0.60 -17.66 27.26
N PRO A 341 0.79 -18.87 27.83
CA PRO A 341 0.23 -20.10 27.29
C PRO A 341 -1.29 -20.07 27.19
N ASP A 342 -1.85 -20.65 26.12
CA ASP A 342 -3.28 -20.88 26.03
C ASP A 342 -3.71 -22.07 26.90
N CYS A 343 -4.11 -21.80 28.14
CA CYS A 343 -4.48 -22.80 29.12
C CYS A 343 -5.83 -23.52 28.81
N LYS A 344 -6.50 -23.21 27.69
CA LYS A 344 -7.67 -23.97 27.22
C LYS A 344 -7.31 -25.26 26.49
N ILE A 345 -6.04 -25.50 26.15
CA ILE A 345 -5.59 -26.78 25.59
C ILE A 345 -5.38 -27.79 26.72
N LYS A 346 -6.47 -28.40 27.20
CA LYS A 346 -6.40 -29.74 27.82
C LYS A 346 -6.53 -30.75 26.68
N THR A 347 -5.44 -31.06 25.98
CA THR A 347 -5.42 -32.19 25.04
C THR A 347 -5.48 -33.49 25.82
N ASN A 348 -6.70 -33.99 26.04
CA ASN A 348 -6.93 -35.43 26.14
C ASN A 348 -6.84 -36.01 24.72
N SER A 349 -5.65 -36.13 24.15
CA SER A 349 -5.43 -36.96 22.96
C SER A 349 -3.94 -37.24 22.78
N SER A 350 -3.57 -38.45 23.15
CA SER A 350 -2.38 -39.15 22.69
C SER A 350 -2.56 -39.56 21.23
N ASP A 351 -2.43 -38.63 20.28
CA ASP A 351 -2.33 -38.95 18.85
C ASP A 351 -1.88 -37.70 18.07
N SER A 352 -0.60 -37.65 17.71
CA SER A 352 -0.07 -37.10 16.45
C SER A 352 1.46 -36.98 16.55
N GLU A 353 2.15 -38.04 16.13
CA GLU A 353 3.48 -37.90 15.56
C GLU A 353 3.32 -37.25 14.17
N ASN A 354 4.09 -36.19 13.92
CA ASN A 354 4.20 -35.40 12.68
C ASN A 354 3.22 -34.23 12.51
N GLY A 355 3.65 -33.07 13.00
CA GLY A 355 3.13 -31.76 12.67
C GLY A 355 3.57 -30.78 13.75
N GLU A 356 4.36 -29.76 13.39
CA GLU A 356 4.75 -28.69 14.31
C GLU A 356 3.46 -28.05 14.87
N ALA A 357 3.06 -28.48 16.07
CA ALA A 357 1.96 -27.88 16.79
C ALA A 357 2.40 -26.46 17.16
N GLN A 358 2.02 -25.50 16.34
CA GLN A 358 2.23 -24.09 16.61
C GLN A 358 1.42 -23.78 17.87
N SER A 359 2.08 -23.79 19.03
CA SER A 359 1.43 -23.63 20.32
C SER A 359 0.68 -22.29 20.32
N SER A 360 -0.65 -22.31 20.37
CA SER A 360 -1.42 -21.07 20.50
C SER A 360 -1.05 -20.38 21.81
N PHE A 361 -0.83 -19.08 21.76
CA PHE A 361 -0.51 -18.27 22.92
C PHE A 361 -1.32 -16.99 22.89
N TYR A 362 -1.57 -16.45 24.08
CA TYR A 362 -2.04 -15.08 24.23
C TYR A 362 -0.83 -14.15 24.33
N ILE A 363 -1.01 -12.93 23.83
CA ILE A 363 -0.12 -11.81 24.13
C ILE A 363 -0.80 -11.02 25.23
N GLU A 364 -0.17 -10.94 26.39
CA GLU A 364 -0.59 -10.12 27.51
C GLU A 364 0.13 -8.77 27.45
N LEU A 365 -0.65 -7.69 27.42
CA LEU A 365 -0.17 -6.33 27.51
C LEU A 365 -0.51 -5.76 28.88
N ASN A 366 0.44 -5.09 29.50
CA ASN A 366 0.25 -4.49 30.81
C ASN A 366 0.03 -2.97 30.67
N PHE A 367 -1.18 -2.50 30.99
CA PHE A 367 -1.57 -1.09 30.91
C PHE A 367 -2.02 -0.53 32.26
N PRO A 368 -1.93 0.80 32.48
CA PRO A 368 -2.54 1.42 33.64
C PRO A 368 -4.08 1.31 33.55
N VAL A 369 -4.73 1.23 34.71
CA VAL A 369 -6.18 1.47 34.81
C VAL A 369 -6.46 2.89 34.32
N VAL A 370 -7.51 3.06 33.51
CA VAL A 370 -7.98 4.39 33.11
C VAL A 370 -9.11 4.78 34.05
N PRO A 371 -8.94 5.83 34.88
CA PRO A 371 -9.97 6.28 35.79
C PRO A 371 -11.24 6.72 35.05
N VAL A 372 -12.37 6.46 35.69
CA VAL A 372 -13.70 6.85 35.22
C VAL A 372 -14.32 7.77 36.27
N SER A 373 -14.85 8.92 35.84
CA SER A 373 -15.47 9.92 36.72
C SER A 373 -16.87 10.30 36.24
N ASP A 374 -17.63 11.00 37.07
CA ASP A 374 -18.96 11.49 36.71
C ASP A 374 -18.88 12.47 35.53
N PHE A 375 -19.77 12.28 34.57
CA PHE A 375 -19.81 13.11 33.38
C PHE A 375 -20.57 14.42 33.65
N ASN A 376 -19.83 15.53 33.68
CA ASN A 376 -20.40 16.88 33.89
C ASN A 376 -20.43 17.73 32.60
N GLY A 377 -20.14 17.13 31.43
CA GLY A 377 -19.91 17.88 30.18
C GLY A 377 -21.16 18.26 29.40
N LEU A 378 -22.21 17.43 29.44
CA LEU A 378 -23.51 17.66 28.82
C LEU A 378 -24.61 17.23 29.78
N LYS A 379 -25.81 17.78 29.60
CA LYS A 379 -27.00 17.27 30.29
C LYS A 379 -27.30 15.85 29.80
N PHE A 380 -27.88 15.03 30.67
CA PHE A 380 -28.29 13.67 30.32
C PHE A 380 -29.18 13.62 29.06
N SER A 381 -30.07 14.60 28.87
CA SER A 381 -30.90 14.73 27.68
C SER A 381 -30.09 14.93 26.39
N GLU A 382 -29.01 15.72 26.44
CA GLU A 382 -28.14 15.99 25.30
C GLU A 382 -27.31 14.74 24.93
N VAL A 383 -26.87 13.96 25.93
CA VAL A 383 -26.21 12.67 25.70
C VAL A 383 -27.19 11.65 25.10
N SER A 384 -28.44 11.64 25.55
CA SER A 384 -29.48 10.80 24.96
C SER A 384 -29.76 11.19 23.51
N GLU A 385 -29.86 12.48 23.18
CA GLU A 385 -30.01 12.97 21.81
C GLU A 385 -28.80 12.66 20.91
N LEU A 386 -27.59 12.66 21.49
CA LEU A 386 -26.36 12.21 20.83
C LEU A 386 -26.42 10.71 20.49
N LEU A 387 -27.10 9.93 21.31
CA LEU A 387 -27.31 8.49 21.16
C LEU A 387 -28.70 8.14 20.61
N ASN A 388 -29.29 9.01 19.79
CA ASN A 388 -30.58 8.76 19.10
C ASN A 388 -31.76 8.43 20.02
N GLY A 389 -31.77 8.96 21.25
CA GLY A 389 -32.84 8.72 22.21
C GLY A 389 -32.81 7.31 22.83
N VAL A 390 -31.71 6.57 22.67
CA VAL A 390 -31.55 5.26 23.33
C VAL A 390 -31.59 5.45 24.85
N SER A 391 -32.17 4.45 25.53
CA SER A 391 -32.20 4.42 26.99
C SER A 391 -30.79 4.26 27.54
N ILE A 392 -30.44 5.08 28.54
CA ILE A 392 -29.10 5.09 29.14
C ILE A 392 -29.23 4.71 30.61
N VAL A 393 -28.36 3.81 31.07
CA VAL A 393 -28.27 3.39 32.47
C VAL A 393 -27.33 4.30 33.26
N ASP A 394 -26.20 4.66 32.66
CA ASP A 394 -25.15 5.45 33.31
C ASP A 394 -24.34 6.23 32.26
N VAL A 395 -23.82 7.40 32.65
CA VAL A 395 -22.92 8.21 31.82
C VAL A 395 -21.73 8.65 32.66
N LYS A 396 -20.55 8.39 32.13
CA LYS A 396 -19.28 8.69 32.75
C LYS A 396 -18.32 9.34 31.77
N LYS A 397 -17.19 9.80 32.28
CA LYS A 397 -16.07 10.34 31.51
C LYS A 397 -14.80 9.54 31.83
N THR A 398 -14.04 9.17 30.81
CA THR A 398 -12.70 8.59 31.02
C THR A 398 -11.67 9.70 31.20
N GLU A 399 -10.53 9.41 31.84
CA GLU A 399 -9.39 10.34 31.89
C GLU A 399 -8.89 10.73 30.49
N SER A 400 -9.06 9.85 29.49
CA SER A 400 -8.78 10.11 28.08
C SER A 400 -9.83 10.98 27.37
N ASP A 401 -10.75 11.57 28.14
CA ASP A 401 -11.83 12.44 27.67
C ASP A 401 -12.84 11.74 26.75
N ASP A 402 -13.04 10.43 26.89
CA ASP A 402 -14.11 9.72 26.18
C ASP A 402 -15.45 9.86 26.93
N ILE A 403 -16.54 10.03 26.18
CA ILE A 403 -17.89 9.89 26.71
C ILE A 403 -18.16 8.40 26.89
N PHE A 404 -18.28 7.94 28.13
CA PHE A 404 -18.53 6.55 28.47
C PHE A 404 -20.02 6.39 28.79
N VAL A 405 -20.73 5.52 28.08
CA VAL A 405 -22.18 5.35 28.22
C VAL A 405 -22.52 3.88 28.43
N VAL A 406 -23.30 3.61 29.47
CA VAL A 406 -23.83 2.27 29.74
C VAL A 406 -25.25 2.16 29.21
N LEU A 407 -25.46 1.19 28.33
CA LEU A 407 -26.75 0.81 27.79
C LEU A 407 -27.36 -0.34 28.59
N PRO A 408 -28.69 -0.56 28.51
CA PRO A 408 -29.38 -1.57 29.31
C PRO A 408 -28.87 -3.00 29.15
N SER A 409 -28.46 -3.39 27.94
CA SER A 409 -27.88 -4.70 27.69
C SER A 409 -26.92 -4.70 26.49
N ALA A 410 -26.23 -5.83 26.31
CA ALA A 410 -25.43 -6.11 25.13
C ALA A 410 -26.24 -6.03 23.82
N LYS A 411 -27.54 -6.33 23.85
CA LYS A 411 -28.39 -6.23 22.66
C LYS A 411 -28.45 -4.80 22.14
N GLU A 412 -28.69 -3.83 23.02
CA GLU A 412 -28.74 -2.42 22.63
C GLU A 412 -27.37 -1.92 22.14
N VAL A 413 -26.25 -2.46 22.65
CA VAL A 413 -24.91 -2.16 22.13
C VAL A 413 -24.74 -2.65 20.69
N VAL A 414 -25.13 -3.89 20.41
CA VAL A 414 -24.99 -4.50 19.09
C VAL A 414 -25.90 -3.81 18.07
N GLU A 415 -27.16 -3.55 18.44
CA GLU A 415 -28.16 -2.94 17.55
C GLU A 415 -28.02 -1.41 17.43
N PHE A 416 -27.08 -0.79 18.16
CA PHE A 416 -26.91 0.66 18.15
C PHE A 416 -26.51 1.20 16.76
N GLU A 417 -27.22 2.21 16.26
CA GLU A 417 -26.87 2.89 15.01
C GLU A 417 -26.27 4.27 15.30
N PRO A 418 -24.94 4.46 15.14
CA PRO A 418 -24.29 5.72 15.49
C PRO A 418 -24.58 6.83 14.48
N GLN A 419 -24.79 8.07 14.97
CA GLN A 419 -24.80 9.27 14.13
C GLN A 419 -23.41 9.89 14.06
N ILE A 420 -22.55 9.32 13.21
CA ILE A 420 -21.12 9.64 13.11
C ILE A 420 -20.86 11.15 12.95
N ASP A 421 -21.68 11.85 12.15
CA ASP A 421 -21.52 13.29 11.94
C ASP A 421 -21.67 14.10 13.24
N LYS A 422 -22.56 13.68 14.15
CA LYS A 422 -22.70 14.32 15.46
C LYS A 422 -21.45 14.10 16.33
N TYR A 423 -20.80 12.95 16.21
CA TYR A 423 -19.62 12.59 17.02
C TYR A 423 -18.36 13.34 16.58
N ARG A 424 -18.30 13.81 15.32
CA ARG A 424 -17.24 14.72 14.88
C ARG A 424 -17.25 16.04 15.65
N THR A 425 -18.44 16.49 16.07
CA THR A 425 -18.65 17.76 16.77
C THR A 425 -18.93 17.61 18.28
N SER A 426 -19.08 16.39 18.79
CA SER A 426 -19.37 16.15 20.21
C SER A 426 -18.18 16.55 21.11
N PRO A 427 -18.37 16.82 22.41
CA PRO A 427 -17.23 16.98 23.31
C PRO A 427 -16.45 15.66 23.45
N GLY A 428 -15.22 15.76 23.95
CA GLY A 428 -14.38 14.60 24.20
C GLY A 428 -13.63 14.04 23.00
N ARG A 429 -12.88 12.96 23.24
CA ARG A 429 -12.08 12.23 22.26
C ARG A 429 -12.93 11.31 21.38
N GLY A 430 -13.88 10.61 21.99
CA GLY A 430 -14.79 9.68 21.32
C GLY A 430 -15.95 9.26 22.23
N VAL A 431 -16.81 8.37 21.70
CA VAL A 431 -17.95 7.81 22.42
C VAL A 431 -17.76 6.30 22.60
N LEU A 432 -17.68 5.87 23.85
CA LEU A 432 -17.63 4.47 24.28
C LEU A 432 -19.00 4.06 24.77
N ILE A 433 -19.60 3.04 24.16
CA ILE A 433 -20.82 2.41 24.67
C ILE A 433 -20.52 1.02 25.20
N THR A 434 -21.18 0.61 26.28
CA THR A 434 -21.07 -0.74 26.85
C THR A 434 -22.38 -1.21 27.45
N GLY A 435 -22.55 -2.53 27.56
CA GLY A 435 -23.76 -3.14 28.11
C GLY A 435 -23.46 -4.55 28.63
N LEU A 436 -24.20 -4.96 29.65
CA LEU A 436 -24.01 -6.27 30.29
C LEU A 436 -24.37 -7.38 29.31
N ALA A 437 -23.57 -8.44 29.27
CA ALA A 437 -23.87 -9.62 28.47
C ALA A 437 -25.12 -10.36 29.01
N PRO A 438 -25.87 -11.06 28.15
CA PRO A 438 -27.01 -11.87 28.60
C PRO A 438 -26.54 -13.03 29.47
N GLU A 439 -27.43 -13.51 30.35
CA GLU A 439 -27.14 -14.68 31.19
C GLU A 439 -26.80 -15.91 30.33
N GLY A 440 -25.76 -16.65 30.73
CA GLY A 440 -25.26 -17.80 29.97
C GLY A 440 -24.34 -17.47 28.80
N SER A 441 -24.09 -16.19 28.51
CA SER A 441 -23.05 -15.74 27.58
C SER A 441 -21.65 -16.15 28.05
N GLU A 442 -20.75 -16.44 27.10
CA GLU A 442 -19.32 -16.63 27.40
C GLU A 442 -18.58 -15.32 27.72
N PHE A 443 -19.19 -14.19 27.35
CA PHE A 443 -18.70 -12.84 27.62
C PHE A 443 -19.39 -12.24 28.84
N ASP A 444 -18.68 -11.39 29.58
CA ASP A 444 -19.21 -10.64 30.72
C ASP A 444 -19.90 -9.34 30.27
N PHE A 445 -19.36 -8.66 29.25
CA PHE A 445 -19.93 -7.41 28.73
C PHE A 445 -19.56 -7.18 27.26
N TYR A 446 -20.34 -6.32 26.62
CA TYR A 446 -20.17 -5.90 25.23
C TYR A 446 -19.77 -4.43 25.19
N SER A 447 -18.99 -4.04 24.18
CA SER A 447 -18.59 -2.65 23.97
C SER A 447 -18.54 -2.27 22.50
N ARG A 448 -18.61 -0.97 22.19
CA ARG A 448 -18.26 -0.37 20.88
C ARG A 448 -17.65 1.01 21.11
N PHE A 449 -16.74 1.44 20.25
CA PHE A 449 -16.03 2.70 20.40
C PHE A 449 -16.01 3.50 19.10
N PHE A 450 -16.48 4.75 19.17
CA PHE A 450 -16.59 5.65 18.02
C PHE A 450 -15.64 6.84 18.20
N CYS A 451 -14.70 7.03 17.29
CA CYS A 451 -13.67 8.08 17.37
C CYS A 451 -13.42 8.84 16.06
N PRO A 452 -14.47 9.35 15.38
CA PRO A 452 -14.38 9.93 14.04
C PRO A 452 -13.40 11.10 13.90
N LYS A 453 -13.05 11.78 15.00
CA LYS A 453 -12.05 12.86 15.04
C LYS A 453 -10.63 12.40 14.70
N TYR A 454 -10.36 11.11 14.79
CA TYR A 454 -9.05 10.50 14.49
C TYR A 454 -9.02 9.83 13.11
N GLY A 455 -9.99 10.13 12.24
CA GLY A 455 -10.10 9.56 10.90
C GLY A 455 -10.74 8.18 10.84
N ILE A 456 -11.24 7.67 11.98
CA ILE A 456 -11.84 6.34 12.09
C ILE A 456 -13.22 6.48 12.74
N ASP A 457 -14.27 6.14 12.01
CA ASP A 457 -15.65 6.33 12.50
C ASP A 457 -15.98 5.40 13.67
N GLU A 458 -15.65 4.12 13.55
CA GLU A 458 -15.75 3.11 14.59
C GLU A 458 -14.43 2.34 14.69
N ASP A 459 -13.83 2.32 15.87
CA ASP A 459 -12.62 1.54 16.15
C ASP A 459 -13.00 0.06 16.29
N PRO A 460 -12.40 -0.87 15.51
CA PRO A 460 -12.77 -2.27 15.57
C PRO A 460 -12.61 -2.90 16.96
N VAL A 461 -11.47 -2.64 17.61
CA VAL A 461 -11.15 -3.11 18.97
C VAL A 461 -10.25 -2.12 19.70
N CYS A 462 -10.81 -1.40 20.67
CA CYS A 462 -10.12 -0.34 21.40
C CYS A 462 -9.59 -0.84 22.74
N GLY A 463 -8.30 -1.17 22.82
CA GLY A 463 -7.68 -1.65 24.07
C GLY A 463 -7.74 -0.63 25.21
N SER A 464 -7.49 0.65 24.94
CA SER A 464 -7.51 1.69 25.99
C SER A 464 -8.90 1.88 26.62
N ALA A 465 -9.98 1.72 25.83
CA ALA A 465 -11.34 1.70 26.36
C ALA A 465 -11.54 0.58 27.39
N HIS A 466 -10.90 -0.57 27.19
CA HIS A 466 -11.01 -1.72 28.10
C HIS A 466 -10.23 -1.52 29.41
N CYS A 467 -9.25 -0.62 29.45
CA CYS A 467 -8.61 -0.21 30.69
C CYS A 467 -9.56 0.58 31.61
N ALA A 468 -10.56 1.27 31.04
CA ALA A 468 -11.63 1.93 31.79
C ALA A 468 -12.77 0.94 32.12
N LEU A 469 -13.17 0.11 31.14
CA LEU A 469 -14.26 -0.85 31.31
C LEU A 469 -13.96 -1.90 32.39
N ALA A 470 -12.72 -2.38 32.50
CA ALA A 470 -12.33 -3.35 33.52
C ALA A 470 -12.60 -2.83 34.94
N ALA A 471 -12.26 -1.57 35.23
CA ALA A 471 -12.52 -0.95 36.52
C ALA A 471 -14.02 -0.72 36.74
N TYR A 472 -14.74 -0.20 35.74
CA TYR A 472 -16.18 0.02 35.84
C TYR A 472 -16.95 -1.28 36.12
N TRP A 473 -16.71 -2.33 35.33
CA TRP A 473 -17.40 -3.61 35.49
C TRP A 473 -16.96 -4.37 36.73
N HIS A 474 -15.76 -4.12 37.27
CA HIS A 474 -15.38 -4.63 38.59
C HIS A 474 -16.31 -4.12 39.69
N GLU A 475 -16.61 -2.82 39.71
CA GLU A 475 -17.51 -2.24 40.70
C GLU A 475 -18.94 -2.79 40.59
N LYS A 476 -19.38 -3.12 39.36
CA LYS A 476 -20.73 -3.65 39.12
C LYS A 476 -20.86 -5.15 39.34
N LEU A 477 -19.84 -5.94 39.00
CA LEU A 477 -19.89 -7.41 38.98
C LEU A 477 -19.09 -8.08 40.10
N GLY A 478 -18.21 -7.34 40.78
CA GLY A 478 -17.34 -7.89 41.83
C GLY A 478 -16.25 -8.84 41.34
N LYS A 479 -16.02 -8.93 40.02
CA LYS A 479 -15.01 -9.82 39.37
C LYS A 479 -13.74 -9.04 39.03
N CYS A 480 -12.59 -9.72 38.95
CA CYS A 480 -11.35 -9.12 38.45
C CYS A 480 -10.96 -9.64 37.06
N ASP A 481 -11.42 -10.83 36.69
CA ASP A 481 -11.21 -11.43 35.37
C ASP A 481 -12.48 -11.28 34.54
N PHE A 482 -12.32 -10.82 33.29
CA PHE A 482 -13.42 -10.61 32.36
C PHE A 482 -13.09 -11.15 30.97
N VAL A 483 -14.12 -11.60 30.27
CA VAL A 483 -14.08 -11.80 28.82
C VAL A 483 -15.00 -10.76 28.19
N ALA A 484 -14.41 -9.83 27.45
CA ALA A 484 -15.11 -8.74 26.78
C ALA A 484 -15.25 -8.99 25.29
N TYR A 485 -16.41 -8.62 24.72
CA TYR A 485 -16.65 -8.65 23.28
C TYR A 485 -16.87 -7.24 22.75
N GLN A 486 -15.95 -6.74 21.92
CA GLN A 486 -16.19 -5.49 21.20
C GLN A 486 -16.99 -5.79 19.93
N ALA A 487 -18.23 -5.31 19.87
CA ALA A 487 -19.22 -5.67 18.85
C ALA A 487 -19.21 -4.73 17.63
N SER A 488 -18.01 -4.39 17.16
CA SER A 488 -17.86 -3.71 15.87
C SER A 488 -18.14 -4.67 14.70
N PRO A 489 -18.27 -4.20 13.44
CA PRO A 489 -18.46 -5.08 12.28
C PRO A 489 -17.36 -6.15 12.12
N ARG A 490 -16.12 -5.83 12.52
CA ARG A 490 -15.00 -6.79 12.53
C ARG A 490 -14.96 -7.62 13.79
N SER A 491 -15.44 -7.05 14.90
CA SER A 491 -15.49 -7.59 16.26
C SER A 491 -14.17 -8.04 16.86
N GLY A 492 -14.08 -8.18 18.18
CA GLY A 492 -12.90 -8.76 18.81
C GLY A 492 -13.15 -9.20 20.24
N ILE A 493 -12.30 -10.11 20.70
CA ILE A 493 -12.39 -10.70 22.03
C ILE A 493 -11.17 -10.27 22.85
N LEU A 494 -11.42 -9.74 24.04
CA LEU A 494 -10.39 -9.32 24.98
C LEU A 494 -10.55 -10.08 26.29
N HIS A 495 -9.47 -10.68 26.76
CA HIS A 495 -9.39 -11.25 28.10
C HIS A 495 -8.73 -10.22 29.01
N LEU A 496 -9.41 -9.82 30.07
CA LEU A 496 -8.97 -8.74 30.95
C LEU A 496 -8.72 -9.30 32.34
N HIS A 497 -7.64 -8.85 32.98
CA HIS A 497 -7.44 -9.02 34.41
C HIS A 497 -7.15 -7.67 35.06
N LEU A 498 -7.97 -7.30 36.05
CA LEU A 498 -7.79 -6.09 36.85
C LEU A 498 -6.95 -6.39 38.09
N ASP A 499 -5.71 -5.90 38.11
CA ASP A 499 -4.88 -5.86 39.30
C ASP A 499 -5.16 -4.56 40.07
N LYS A 500 -6.05 -4.68 41.07
CA LYS A 500 -6.47 -3.56 41.92
C LYS A 500 -5.36 -3.02 42.80
N THR A 501 -4.44 -3.88 43.22
CA THR A 501 -3.36 -3.50 44.14
C THR A 501 -2.39 -2.56 43.44
N ASN A 502 -2.04 -2.88 42.19
CA ASN A 502 -1.08 -2.10 41.41
C ASN A 502 -1.72 -1.10 40.45
N GLN A 503 -3.06 -1.01 40.40
CA GLN A 503 -3.81 -0.16 39.47
C GLN A 503 -3.45 -0.44 38.00
N ARG A 504 -3.40 -1.73 37.64
CA ARG A 504 -3.06 -2.19 36.30
C ARG A 504 -4.19 -3.04 35.70
N VAL A 505 -4.31 -2.99 34.39
CA VAL A 505 -5.15 -3.91 33.61
C VAL A 505 -4.24 -4.70 32.68
N LEU A 506 -4.31 -6.03 32.80
CA LEU A 506 -3.65 -6.94 31.89
C LEU A 506 -4.63 -7.27 30.77
N LEU A 507 -4.29 -6.86 29.55
CA LEU A 507 -5.08 -7.08 28.35
C LEU A 507 -4.47 -8.22 27.55
N ARG A 508 -5.20 -9.33 27.44
CA ARG A 508 -4.79 -10.51 26.69
C ARG A 508 -5.59 -10.61 25.40
N GLY A 509 -4.89 -10.83 24.30
CA GLY A 509 -5.49 -11.06 23.00
C GLY A 509 -4.62 -11.95 22.14
N LYS A 510 -5.23 -12.50 21.09
CA LYS A 510 -4.52 -13.21 20.02
C LYS A 510 -4.38 -12.30 18.81
N ALA A 511 -3.51 -12.67 17.89
CA ALA A 511 -3.30 -11.93 16.65
C ALA A 511 -3.02 -12.89 15.51
N THR A 512 -3.32 -12.43 14.29
CA THR A 512 -3.04 -13.18 13.07
C THR A 512 -2.47 -12.25 12.01
N THR A 513 -1.34 -12.62 11.42
CA THR A 513 -0.72 -11.90 10.30
C THR A 513 -1.50 -12.18 9.01
N ILE A 514 -1.94 -11.11 8.33
CA ILE A 514 -2.77 -11.17 7.11
C ILE A 514 -1.94 -10.91 5.86
N MET A 515 -1.03 -9.95 5.94
CA MET A 515 -0.18 -9.56 4.82
C MET A 515 1.23 -9.33 5.30
N GLU A 516 2.20 -9.64 4.45
CA GLU A 516 3.60 -9.26 4.63
C GLU A 516 4.10 -8.68 3.32
N GLY A 517 4.96 -7.67 3.40
CA GLY A 517 5.44 -6.98 2.22
C GLY A 517 6.61 -6.06 2.50
N SER A 518 6.92 -5.23 1.52
CA SER A 518 7.98 -4.23 1.61
C SER A 518 7.53 -2.93 0.95
N LEU A 519 7.74 -1.81 1.64
CA LEU A 519 7.55 -0.49 1.09
C LEU A 519 8.70 -0.17 0.13
N LEU A 520 8.35 0.17 -1.11
CA LEU A 520 9.27 0.64 -2.14
C LEU A 520 9.44 2.15 -1.96
N ILE A 521 10.49 2.59 -1.25
CA ILE A 521 10.69 3.99 -0.86
C ILE A 521 11.88 4.56 -1.59
#